data_AF-A0A847G5I0-F1
#
_entry.id   AF-A0A847G5I0-F1
#
_cell.length_a   1.000
_cell.length_b   1.000
_cell.length_c   1.000
_cell.angle_alpha   90.00
_cell.angle_beta   90.00
_cell.angle_gamma   90.00
#
_symmetry.space_group_name_H-M   'P 1'
#
loop_
_entity.id
_entity.type
_entity.pdbx_description
1 polymer ?
#
loop_
_entity_poly.entity_id
_entity_poly.type
_entity_poly.pdbx_seq_one_letter_code
_entity_poly.pdbx_strand_id
1 'polypeptide(L)' 'MLFTTHQGSYNGLIDGFTALWQWIGDHNFKIDGPDREIYRRLAKENQHDSDPNALTELQIPVSPA' A
#
# COMPACT_ATOMS: atom_id res chain seq x y z
N MET A 1 4.35 2.74 -12.46
CA MET A 1 3.62 2.09 -11.34
C MET A 1 4.63 1.82 -10.24
N LEU A 2 4.35 2.29 -9.03
CA LEU A 2 5.14 1.95 -7.83
C LEU A 2 4.27 1.13 -6.90
N PHE A 3 4.90 0.24 -6.13
CA PHE A 3 4.20 -0.58 -5.16
C PHE A 3 5.07 -0.87 -3.93
N THR A 4 4.39 -1.15 -2.82
CA THR A 4 4.98 -1.75 -1.62
C THR A 4 4.06 -2.87 -1.14
N THR A 5 4.58 -3.75 -0.28
CA THR A 5 3.80 -4.80 0.38
C THR A 5 3.72 -4.52 1.86
N HIS A 6 2.51 -4.44 2.39
CA HIS A 6 2.23 -4.40 3.81
C HIS A 6 1.90 -5.80 4.32
N GLN A 7 2.66 -6.27 5.31
CA GLN A 7 2.35 -7.50 6.03
C GLN A 7 1.85 -7.14 7.44
N GLY A 8 0.61 -7.53 7.74
CA GLY A 8 -0.05 -7.28 9.00
C GLY A 8 -1.49 -6.81 8.84
N SER A 9 -2.10 -6.37 9.95
CA SER A 9 -3.50 -5.93 9.98
C SER A 9 -3.80 -4.78 9.03
N TYR A 10 -5.06 -4.64 8.64
CA TYR A 10 -5.51 -3.59 7.70
C TYR A 10 -5.41 -2.17 8.28
N ASN A 11 -5.29 -2.03 9.60
CA ASN A 11 -5.07 -0.73 10.25
C ASN A 11 -3.73 -0.08 9.86
N GLY A 12 -2.73 -0.87 9.47
CA GLY A 12 -1.41 -0.37 9.08
C GLY A 12 -1.26 0.01 7.60
N LEU A 13 -2.29 -0.15 6.77
CA LEU A 13 -2.16 0.12 5.33
C LEU A 13 -1.81 1.58 5.04
N ILE A 14 -2.28 2.51 5.87
CA ILE A 14 -1.98 3.94 5.73
C ILE A 14 -0.49 4.25 5.85
N ASP A 15 0.25 3.51 6.67
CA ASP A 15 1.69 3.69 6.82
C ASP A 15 2.42 3.32 5.53
N GLY A 16 1.96 2.26 4.85
CA GLY A 16 2.47 1.84 3.54
C GLY A 16 2.20 2.86 2.43
N PHE A 17 0.99 3.44 2.38
CA PHE A 17 0.68 4.52 1.44
C PHE A 17 1.48 5.79 1.73
N THR A 18 1.63 6.15 3.01
CA THR A 18 2.42 7.31 3.43
C THR A 18 3.87 7.18 2.98
N ALA A 19 4.48 5.99 3.16
CA ALA A 19 5.84 5.72 2.70
C ALA A 19 5.97 5.82 1.17
N LEU A 20 4.99 5.32 0.41
CA LEU A 20 4.98 5.46 -1.05
C LEU A 20 4.87 6.93 -1.49
N TRP A 21 3.97 7.72 -0.89
CA TRP A 21 3.83 9.13 -1.23
C TRP A 21 5.09 9.94 -0.93
N GLN A 22 5.72 9.70 0.21
CA GLN A 22 7.01 10.32 0.55
C GLN A 22 8.07 9.99 -0.50
N TRP A 23 8.22 8.70 -0.82
CA TRP A 23 9.21 8.27 -1.82
C TRP A 23 8.95 8.90 -3.20
N ILE A 24 7.68 8.98 -3.63
CA ILE A 24 7.27 9.63 -4.88
C ILE A 24 7.71 11.10 -4.91
N GLY A 25 7.44 11.83 -3.83
CA GLY A 25 7.84 13.23 -3.69
C GLY A 25 9.36 13.43 -3.71
N ASP A 26 10.10 12.53 -3.08
CA ASP A 26 11.57 12.59 -3.01
C ASP A 26 12.26 12.24 -4.34
N HIS A 27 11.58 11.54 -5.26
CA HIS A 27 12.18 10.98 -6.48
C HIS A 27 11.65 11.57 -7.79
N ASN A 28 11.07 12.78 -7.76
CA ASN A 28 10.57 13.50 -8.95
C ASN A 28 9.56 12.68 -9.78
N PHE A 29 8.65 11.98 -9.11
CA PHE A 29 7.47 11.38 -9.73
C PHE A 29 6.21 12.17 -9.37
N LYS A 30 5.19 12.11 -10.23
CA LYS A 30 3.84 12.58 -9.92
C LYS A 30 2.84 11.43 -9.97
N ILE A 31 1.81 11.52 -9.14
CA ILE A 31 0.69 10.57 -9.14
C ILE A 31 -0.08 10.73 -10.46
N ASP A 32 -0.35 9.61 -11.12
CA ASP A 32 -0.92 9.55 -12.46
C ASP A 32 -2.17 8.66 -12.53
N GLY A 33 -2.89 8.56 -11.41
CA GLY A 33 -4.11 7.77 -11.31
C GLY A 33 -4.46 7.36 -9.89
N PRO A 34 -5.55 6.59 -9.71
CA PRO A 34 -6.02 6.15 -8.40
C PRO A 34 -5.07 5.11 -7.80
N ASP A 35 -4.88 5.18 -6.48
CA ASP A 35 -4.24 4.13 -5.71
C ASP A 35 -5.06 2.83 -5.73
N ARG A 36 -4.39 1.71 -5.42
CA ARG A 36 -5.02 0.38 -5.38
C ARG A 36 -4.45 -0.47 -4.27
N GLU A 37 -5.32 -1.28 -3.69
CA GLU A 37 -4.99 -2.33 -2.73
C GLU A 37 -5.24 -3.70 -3.36
N ILE A 38 -4.21 -4.55 -3.41
CA ILE A 38 -4.33 -5.93 -3.86
C ILE A 38 -4.12 -6.86 -2.66
N TYR A 39 -5.21 -7.43 -2.18
CA TYR A 39 -5.22 -8.35 -1.05
C TYR A 39 -4.70 -9.74 -1.48
N ARG A 40 -3.39 -9.94 -1.34
CA ARG A 40 -2.68 -11.19 -1.72
C ARG A 40 -2.96 -12.32 -0.74
N ARG A 41 -3.07 -11.99 0.55
CA ARG A 41 -3.57 -12.90 1.59
C ARG A 41 -4.56 -12.14 2.45
N LEU A 42 -5.81 -12.61 2.44
CA LEU A 42 -6.86 -12.06 3.29
C LEU A 42 -6.51 -12.30 4.76
N ALA A 43 -6.89 -11.35 5.61
CA ALA A 43 -6.93 -11.60 7.05
C ALA A 43 -7.90 -12.75 7.33
N LYS A 44 -7.64 -13.52 8.39
CA LYS A 44 -8.62 -14.47 8.92
C LYS A 44 -9.95 -13.78 9.21
N GLU A 45 -11.03 -14.54 9.10
CA GLU A 45 -12.38 -14.05 9.41
C GLU A 45 -12.40 -13.41 10.81
N ASN A 46 -12.97 -12.21 10.92
CA ASN A 46 -13.03 -11.39 12.14
C ASN A 46 -11.66 -10.95 12.71
N GLN A 47 -10.58 -11.00 11.93
CA GLN A 47 -9.24 -10.58 12.35
C GLN A 47 -8.64 -9.50 11.44
N HIS A 48 -9.46 -8.69 10.78
CA HIS A 48 -9.02 -7.58 9.92
C HIS A 48 -8.04 -6.63 10.62
N ASP A 49 -8.25 -6.39 11.92
CA ASP A 49 -7.50 -5.44 12.73
C ASP A 49 -6.34 -6.06 13.50
N SER A 50 -6.12 -7.37 13.39
CA SER A 50 -5.17 -8.09 14.24
C SER A 50 -4.39 -9.22 13.58
N ASP A 51 -4.75 -9.67 12.36
CA ASP A 51 -4.01 -10.76 11.70
C ASP A 51 -2.62 -10.29 11.24
N PRO A 52 -1.52 -10.81 11.82
CA PRO A 52 -0.17 -10.41 11.44
C PRO A 52 0.27 -11.02 10.10
N ASN A 53 -0.52 -11.93 9.52
CA ASN A 53 -0.15 -12.66 8.31
C ASN A 53 -0.90 -12.17 7.07
N ALA A 54 -1.88 -11.28 7.21
CA ALA A 54 -2.52 -10.64 6.08
C ALA A 54 -1.46 -9.91 5.24
N LEU A 55 -1.64 -9.96 3.92
CA LEU A 55 -0.67 -9.41 2.97
C LEU A 55 -1.41 -8.61 1.92
N THR A 56 -1.15 -7.30 1.89
CA THR A 56 -1.74 -6.37 0.94
C THR A 56 -0.63 -5.67 0.16
N GLU A 57 -0.73 -5.69 -1.16
CA GLU A 57 0.13 -4.90 -2.03
C GLU A 57 -0.55 -3.56 -2.33
N LEU A 58 0.13 -2.48 -1.99
CA LEU A 58 -0.34 -1.11 -2.19
C LEU A 58 0.32 -0.56 -3.44
N GLN A 59 -0.47 -0.04 -4.37
CA GLN A 59 0.00 0.44 -5.66
C GLN A 59 -0.40 1.89 -5.90
N ILE A 60 0.50 2.67 -6.50
CA ILE A 60 0.23 4.04 -6.97
C ILE A 60 0.72 4.18 -8.42
N PRO A 61 -0.17 4.49 -9.39
CA PRO A 61 0.23 4.90 -10.72
C PRO A 61 1.05 6.19 -10.65
N VAL A 62 2.20 6.21 -11.32
CA VAL A 62 3.05 7.40 -11.39
C VAL A 62 3.62 7.60 -12.78
N SER A 63 3.87 8.86 -13.12
CA SER A 63 4.64 9.30 -14.28
C SER A 63 5.79 10.22 -13.83
N PRO A 64 6.83 10.41 -14.65
CA PRO A 64 7.85 11.42 -14.37
C PRO A 64 7.19 12.80 -14.13
N ALA A 65 7.65 13.51 -13.10
CA ALA A 65 7.13 14.83 -12.75
C ALA A 65 7.29 15.82 -13.91
#